data_AF-K1JLW2-F1
#
_entry.id   AF-K1JLW2-F1
#
_cell.length_a   1.000
_cell.length_b   1.000
_cell.length_c   1.000
_cell.angle_alpha   90.00
_cell.angle_beta   90.00
_cell.angle_gamma   90.00
#
_symmetry.space_group_name_H-M   'P 1'
#
loop_
_entity.id
_entity.type
_entity.pdbx_description
1 polymer ?
#
loop_
_entity_poly.entity_id
_entity_poly.type
_entity_poly.pdbx_seq_one_letter_code
_entity_poly.pdbx_strand_id
1 'polypeptide(L)'
;MTEQKLPYESSDDFESDFKWLMRDVRGRRLMHWLLTKSGVFRTTFEEAPMRASYMPIAMAHAEGRKDIGYRLMAQIDRVCPDQYSKMMKENKNG
;
A
#
# COMPACT_ATOMS: atom_id res chain seq x y z
N MET A 1 -11.69 -31.32 17.35
CA MET A 1 -10.81 -30.72 16.31
C MET A 1 -11.38 -29.34 16.02
N THR A 2 -10.70 -28.29 16.45
CA THR A 2 -11.07 -26.91 16.12
C THR A 2 -10.73 -26.68 14.64
N GLU A 3 -11.73 -26.35 13.82
CA GLU A 3 -11.50 -25.89 12.45
C GLU A 3 -10.65 -24.61 12.50
N GLN A 4 -9.45 -24.68 11.93
CA GLN A 4 -8.58 -23.53 11.82
C GLN A 4 -9.05 -22.70 10.62
N LYS A 5 -9.91 -21.69 10.89
CA LYS A 5 -10.42 -20.79 9.86
C LYS A 5 -9.25 -20.02 9.23
N LEU A 6 -9.15 -20.07 7.90
CA LEU A 6 -8.15 -19.32 7.14
C LEU A 6 -8.29 -17.81 7.41
N PRO A 7 -7.19 -17.03 7.38
CA PRO A 7 -7.24 -15.58 7.50
C PRO A 7 -8.17 -14.98 6.42
N TYR A 8 -8.88 -13.89 6.76
CA TYR A 8 -9.77 -13.19 5.82
C TYR A 8 -9.04 -12.80 4.53
N GLU A 9 -7.79 -12.33 4.62
CA GLU A 9 -6.98 -11.95 3.44
C GLU A 9 -6.76 -13.10 2.43
N SER A 10 -6.91 -14.35 2.87
CA SER A 10 -6.76 -15.55 2.03
C SER A 10 -8.10 -16.09 1.52
N SER A 11 -9.22 -15.44 1.81
CA SER A 11 -10.55 -15.90 1.38
C SER A 11 -10.99 -15.26 0.05
N ASP A 12 -11.91 -15.92 -0.64
CA ASP A 12 -12.56 -15.39 -1.84
C ASP A 12 -13.36 -14.10 -1.54
N ASP A 13 -13.89 -13.97 -0.31
CA ASP A 13 -14.58 -12.77 0.14
C ASP A 13 -13.68 -11.55 0.10
N PHE A 14 -12.43 -11.66 0.58
CA PHE A 14 -11.47 -10.56 0.53
C PHE A 14 -11.20 -10.13 -0.91
N GLU A 15 -11.02 -11.08 -1.83
CA GLU A 15 -10.79 -10.76 -3.23
C GLU A 15 -11.98 -10.02 -3.86
N SER A 16 -13.20 -10.48 -3.57
CA SER A 16 -14.44 -9.85 -4.02
C SER A 16 -14.58 -8.42 -3.47
N ASP A 17 -14.38 -8.25 -2.16
CA ASP A 17 -14.49 -6.96 -1.47
C ASP A 17 -13.43 -5.97 -1.97
N PHE A 18 -12.20 -6.45 -2.20
CA PHE A 18 -11.11 -5.63 -2.73
C PHE A 18 -11.38 -5.19 -4.17
N LYS A 19 -11.90 -6.09 -5.02
CA LYS A 19 -12.35 -5.76 -6.38
C LYS A 19 -13.48 -4.74 -6.35
N TRP A 20 -14.46 -4.91 -5.48
CA TRP A 20 -15.57 -3.99 -5.30
C TRP A 20 -15.06 -2.59 -4.92
N LEU A 21 -14.18 -2.50 -3.92
CA LEU A 21 -13.57 -1.25 -3.48
C LEU A 21 -12.84 -0.55 -4.64
N MET A 22 -11.99 -1.28 -5.35
CA MET A 22 -11.14 -0.72 -6.41
C MET A 22 -11.91 -0.37 -7.69
N ARG A 23 -13.14 -0.89 -7.88
CA ARG A 23 -13.98 -0.56 -9.03
C ARG A 23 -14.57 0.86 -8.95
N ASP A 24 -14.82 1.38 -7.75
CA ASP A 24 -15.36 2.73 -7.53
C ASP A 24 -14.24 3.78 -7.44
N VAL A 25 -14.44 4.95 -8.07
CA VAL A 25 -13.48 6.06 -8.04
C VAL A 25 -13.22 6.60 -6.62
N ARG A 26 -14.21 6.51 -5.73
CA ARG A 26 -14.07 6.89 -4.30
C ARG A 26 -13.17 5.91 -3.57
N GLY A 27 -13.34 4.61 -3.86
CA GLY A 27 -12.47 3.56 -3.31
C GLY A 27 -11.03 3.73 -3.75
N ARG A 28 -10.79 4.00 -5.05
CA ARG A 28 -9.45 4.32 -5.56
C ARG A 28 -8.85 5.60 -4.96
N ARG A 29 -9.66 6.63 -4.70
CA ARG A 29 -9.21 7.85 -3.98
C ARG A 29 -8.75 7.53 -2.55
N LEU A 30 -9.51 6.73 -1.81
CA LEU A 30 -9.13 6.31 -0.46
C LEU A 30 -7.89 5.41 -0.48
N MET A 31 -7.80 4.47 -1.42
CA MET A 31 -6.62 3.63 -1.59
C MET A 31 -5.38 4.46 -1.91
N HIS A 32 -5.48 5.40 -2.86
CA HIS A 32 -4.39 6.30 -3.20
C HIS A 32 -3.95 7.17 -2.01
N TRP A 33 -4.91 7.70 -1.25
CA TRP A 33 -4.63 8.42 -0.01
C TRP A 33 -3.87 7.55 0.97
N LEU A 34 -4.28 6.29 1.17
CA LEU A 34 -3.63 5.36 2.08
C LEU A 34 -2.21 5.00 1.64
N LEU A 35 -1.99 4.71 0.36
CA LEU A 35 -0.66 4.49 -0.22
C LEU A 35 0.23 5.74 -0.08
N THR A 36 -0.34 6.93 -0.28
CA THR A 36 0.39 8.18 -0.06
C THR A 36 0.76 8.35 1.41
N LYS A 37 -0.12 8.00 2.35
CA LYS A 37 0.10 8.10 3.80
C LYS A 37 1.09 7.07 4.34
N SER A 38 1.16 5.88 3.74
CA SER A 38 2.19 4.89 4.06
C SER A 38 3.58 5.32 3.56
N GLY A 39 3.63 6.19 2.56
CA GLY A 39 4.88 6.77 2.05
C GLY A 39 5.54 5.95 0.95
N VAL A 40 4.84 4.97 0.35
CA VAL A 40 5.41 4.11 -0.72
C VAL A 40 5.90 4.89 -1.93
N PHE A 41 5.35 6.08 -2.18
CA PHE A 41 5.77 6.95 -3.29
C PHE A 41 6.96 7.87 -2.95
N ARG A 42 7.52 7.79 -1.75
CA ARG A 42 8.63 8.63 -1.29
C ARG A 42 9.90 7.81 -1.18
N THR A 43 11.05 8.43 -1.43
CA THR A 43 12.33 7.80 -1.07
C THR A 43 12.46 7.72 0.45
N THR A 44 13.08 6.64 0.94
CA THR A 44 13.54 6.53 2.33
C THR A 44 14.99 6.98 2.48
N PHE A 45 15.72 7.04 1.35
CA PHE A 45 17.11 7.46 1.36
C PHE A 45 17.22 8.96 1.57
N GLU A 46 18.02 9.34 2.57
CA GLU A 46 18.35 10.72 2.88
C GLU A 46 19.87 10.87 2.96
N GLU A 47 20.42 11.75 2.12
CA GLU A 47 21.85 12.10 2.14
C GLU A 47 22.14 13.03 3.33
N ALA A 48 22.29 12.44 4.51
CA ALA A 48 22.77 13.16 5.68
C ALA A 48 24.31 13.19 5.70
N PRO A 49 24.96 14.19 6.34
CA PRO A 49 26.36 14.09 6.66
C PRO A 49 26.61 12.78 7.41
N MET A 50 27.58 12.00 6.93
CA MET A 50 27.92 10.61 7.28
C MET A 50 28.04 10.29 8.79
N ARG A 51 27.90 11.29 9.68
CA ARG A 51 28.07 11.22 11.13
C ARG A 51 26.79 11.39 11.96
N ALA A 52 25.61 11.55 11.35
CA ALA A 52 24.37 11.60 12.12
C ALA A 52 23.99 10.19 12.61
N SER A 53 24.41 9.81 13.81
CA SER A 53 24.27 8.45 14.37
C SER A 53 22.84 7.88 14.39
N TYR A 54 21.81 8.74 14.31
CA TYR A 54 20.40 8.34 14.31
C TYR A 54 19.83 8.07 12.92
N MET A 55 20.55 8.42 11.84
CA MET A 55 19.99 8.35 10.47
C MET A 55 19.63 6.95 9.99
N PRO A 56 20.46 5.91 10.20
CA PRO A 56 20.09 4.55 9.82
C PRO A 56 18.78 4.08 10.47
N ILE A 57 18.55 4.47 11.74
CA ILE A 57 17.33 4.13 12.48
C ILE A 57 16.14 4.90 11.93
N ALA A 58 16.31 6.20 11.62
CA ALA A 58 15.26 7.02 11.02
C ALA A 58 14.83 6.47 9.65
N MET A 59 15.79 6.08 8.81
CA MET A 59 15.55 5.43 7.52
C MET A 59 14.86 4.08 7.71
N ALA A 60 15.35 3.21 8.60
CA ALA A 60 14.72 1.92 8.87
C ALA A 60 13.26 2.07 9.34
N HIS A 61 12.98 3.06 10.20
CA HIS A 61 11.62 3.36 10.64
C HIS A 61 10.74 3.89 9.49
N ALA A 62 11.27 4.77 8.64
CA ALA A 62 10.55 5.26 7.47
C ALA A 62 10.24 4.15 6.45
N GLU A 63 11.15 3.19 6.25
CA GLU A 63 10.89 2.02 5.42
C GLU A 63 9.87 1.07 6.06
N GLY A 64 9.98 0.82 7.37
CA GLY A 64 9.03 -0.01 8.10
C GLY A 64 7.60 0.52 8.02
N ARG A 65 7.41 1.85 8.01
CA ARG A 65 6.09 2.48 7.83
C ARG A 65 5.44 2.19 6.47
N LYS A 66 6.22 1.81 5.45
CA LYS A 66 5.72 1.51 4.10
C LYS A 66 5.21 0.09 3.96
N ASP A 67 5.48 -0.81 4.91
CA ASP A 67 5.14 -2.24 4.82
C ASP A 67 3.68 -2.48 4.39
N ILE A 68 2.72 -1.84 5.07
CA ILE A 68 1.29 -1.97 4.71
C ILE A 68 1.00 -1.45 3.30
N GLY A 69 1.70 -0.41 2.87
CA GLY A 69 1.57 0.11 1.51
C GLY A 69 2.06 -0.89 0.46
N TYR A 70 3.21 -1.54 0.71
CA TYR A 70 3.72 -2.57 -0.20
C TYR A 70 2.79 -3.77 -0.26
N ARG A 71 2.25 -4.22 0.88
CA ARG A 71 1.24 -5.29 0.91
C ARG A 71 0.01 -4.93 0.08
N LEU A 72 -0.51 -3.71 0.24
CA LEU A 72 -1.65 -3.25 -0.54
C LEU A 72 -1.33 -3.14 -2.03
N MET A 73 -0.14 -2.66 -2.40
CA MET A 73 0.29 -2.65 -3.80
C MET A 73 0.36 -4.07 -4.39
N ALA A 74 0.90 -5.03 -3.63
CA ALA A 74 0.91 -6.43 -4.04
C ALA A 74 -0.52 -7.00 -4.20
N GLN A 75 -1.46 -6.62 -3.35
CA GLN A 75 -2.87 -7.01 -3.50
C GLN A 75 -3.50 -6.37 -4.74
N ILE A 76 -3.23 -5.09 -5.03
CA ILE A 76 -3.73 -4.44 -6.25
C ILE A 76 -3.20 -5.17 -7.48
N ASP A 77 -1.90 -5.47 -7.54
CA ASP A 77 -1.26 -6.18 -8.66
C ASP A 77 -1.85 -7.58 -8.86
N ARG A 78 -2.05 -8.32 -7.75
CA ARG A 78 -2.64 -9.67 -7.78
C ARG A 78 -4.12 -9.67 -8.20
N VAL A 79 -4.92 -8.77 -7.65
CA VAL A 79 -6.40 -8.87 -7.69
C VAL A 79 -7.02 -8.03 -8.79
N CYS A 80 -6.45 -6.85 -9.07
CA CYS A 80 -7.03 -5.87 -9.99
C CYS A 80 -5.98 -4.93 -10.61
N PRO A 81 -4.97 -5.47 -11.33
CA PRO A 81 -3.79 -4.71 -11.77
C PRO A 81 -4.15 -3.47 -12.61
N ASP A 82 -5.18 -3.58 -13.46
CA ASP A 82 -5.65 -2.47 -14.30
C ASP A 82 -6.13 -1.25 -13.49
N GLN A 83 -6.57 -1.46 -12.24
CA GLN A 83 -7.09 -0.39 -11.39
C GLN A 83 -5.96 0.49 -10.83
N TYR A 84 -4.73 -0.01 -10.72
CA TYR A 84 -3.59 0.81 -10.30
C TYR A 84 -3.37 1.97 -11.28
N SER A 85 -3.29 1.65 -12.57
CA SER A 85 -3.07 2.67 -13.61
C SER A 85 -4.21 3.70 -13.67
N LYS A 86 -5.46 3.26 -13.46
CA LYS A 86 -6.62 4.17 -13.39
C LYS A 86 -6.53 5.10 -12.18
N MET A 87 -6.27 4.54 -11.00
CA MET A 87 -6.07 5.29 -9.76
C MET A 87 -4.98 6.36 -9.92
N MET A 88 -3.83 6.02 -10.49
CA MET A 88 -2.74 6.98 -10.67
C MET A 88 -3.08 8.10 -11.67
N LYS A 89 -3.85 7.80 -12.73
CA LYS A 89 -4.32 8.83 -13.69
C LYS A 89 -5.34 9.78 -13.05
N GLU A 90 -6.25 9.24 -12.24
CA GLU A 90 -7.27 10.03 -11.55
C GLU A 90 -6.67 11.01 -10.54
N ASN A 91 -5.59 10.61 -9.86
CA ASN A 91 -4.92 11.45 -8.85
C ASN A 91 -3.84 12.39 -9.43
N LYS A 92 -3.45 12.24 -10.70
CA LYS A 92 -2.55 13.18 -11.39
C LYS A 92 -3.23 14.52 -11.73
N ASN A 93 -4.56 14.52 -11.84
CA ASN A 93 -5.36 15.67 -12.26
C ASN A 93 -6.07 16.35 -11.07
N GLY A 94 -5.63 16.08 -9.83
CA GLY A 94 -6.15 16.66 -8.59
C GLY A 94 -5.21 17.69 -8.00
#